data_AF-A0A7W1FG11-F1
#
_entry.id   AF-A0A7W1FG11-F1
#
_cell.length_a   1.000
_cell.length_b   1.000
_cell.length_c   1.000
_cell.angle_alpha   90.00
_cell.angle_beta   90.00
_cell.angle_gamma   90.00
#
_symmetry.space_group_name_H-M   'P 1'
#
loop_
_entity.id
_entity.type
_entity.pdbx_description
1 polymer ?
#
loop_
_entity_poly.entity_id
_entity_poly.type
_entity_poly.pdbx_seq_one_letter_code
_entity_poly.pdbx_strand_id
1 'polypeptide(L)'
;MAHNLFNTQQTFKTGTGEDGTFYSLPQLEKEGVATISCLPISIRIVLESVLRNFDEKKVQEKDVRNLANWGANDERIEEVPFVVARVVLQDFTGVPLLVDLAAMRSAVEKLGKETSLIEPLVPVDLVIDHSVQVDFAGSD
;
A
#
# COMPACT_ATOMS: atom_id res chain seq x y z
N MET A 1 10.76 -7.69 5.71
CA MET A 1 11.95 -7.67 6.60
C MET A 1 12.34 -6.22 6.78
N ALA A 2 12.86 -5.83 7.94
CA ALA A 2 13.41 -4.48 8.08
C ALA A 2 14.65 -4.37 7.18
N HIS A 3 14.69 -3.33 6.35
CA HIS A 3 15.86 -2.99 5.53
C HIS A 3 16.30 -1.58 5.91
N ASN A 4 17.54 -1.22 5.56
CA ASN A 4 18.06 0.12 5.82
C ASN A 4 18.65 0.71 4.54
N LEU A 5 17.91 0.59 3.44
CA LEU A 5 18.30 1.15 2.15
C LEU A 5 18.43 2.68 2.30
N PHE A 6 19.56 3.24 1.84
CA PHE A 6 19.87 4.67 1.97
C PHE A 6 19.87 5.20 3.41
N ASN A 7 20.18 4.36 4.41
CA ASN A 7 20.17 4.75 5.82
C ASN A 7 18.83 5.39 6.27
N THR A 8 17.73 5.08 5.58
CA THR A 8 16.45 5.78 5.74
C THR A 8 15.67 5.32 6.96
N GLN A 9 15.98 4.15 7.52
CA GLN A 9 15.30 3.66 8.71
C GLN A 9 15.75 4.48 9.92
N GLN A 10 14.81 5.25 10.48
CA GLN A 10 15.03 6.11 11.64
C GLN A 10 14.08 5.75 12.78
N THR A 11 14.43 6.18 13.98
CA THR A 11 13.63 5.96 15.18
C THR A 11 13.01 7.26 15.69
N PHE A 12 11.88 7.15 16.37
CA PHE A 12 11.26 8.26 17.10
C PHE A 12 10.64 7.74 18.39
N LYS A 13 10.46 8.61 19.39
CA LYS A 13 9.74 8.27 20.61
C LYS A 13 8.24 8.42 20.38
N THR A 14 7.50 7.34 20.63
CA THR A 14 6.04 7.34 20.58
C THR A 14 5.44 8.04 21.80
N GLY A 15 4.13 8.30 21.79
CA GLY A 15 3.42 8.91 22.92
C GLY A 15 3.45 8.07 24.21
N THR A 16 3.75 6.77 24.12
CA THR A 16 3.92 5.86 25.25
C THR A 16 5.37 5.80 25.77
N GLY A 17 6.31 6.47 25.10
CA GLY A 17 7.75 6.45 25.43
C GLY A 17 8.53 5.30 24.77
N GLU A 18 7.85 4.41 24.04
CA GLU A 18 8.47 3.32 23.29
C GLU A 18 9.12 3.82 21.99
N ASP A 19 10.13 3.10 21.50
CA ASP A 19 10.77 3.39 20.22
C ASP A 19 9.90 2.93 19.05
N GLY A 20 9.49 3.89 18.23
CA GLY A 20 8.90 3.63 16.91
C GLY A 20 9.96 3.72 15.81
N THR A 21 9.73 3.05 14.68
CA THR A 21 10.58 3.14 13.49
C THR A 21 9.80 3.67 12.29
N PHE A 22 10.48 4.38 11.39
CA PHE A 22 9.90 4.89 10.14
C PHE A 22 10.98 5.04 9.07
N TYR A 23 10.56 5.18 7.81
CA TYR A 23 11.46 5.43 6.68
C TYR A 23 11.46 6.93 6.32
N SER A 24 12.62 7.57 6.48
CA SER A 24 12.79 9.02 6.38
C SER A 24 13.09 9.47 4.95
N LEU A 25 12.10 10.07 4.29
CA LEU A 25 12.30 10.72 2.98
C LEU A 25 13.30 11.89 3.00
N PRO A 26 13.38 12.73 4.05
CA PRO A 26 14.45 13.72 4.15
C PRO A 26 15.84 13.08 4.23
N GLN A 27 15.97 11.89 4.83
CA GLN A 27 17.24 11.16 4.82
C GLN A 27 17.57 10.66 3.41
N LEU A 28 16.57 10.16 2.67
CA LEU A 28 16.74 9.76 1.28
C LEU A 28 17.30 10.91 0.41
N GLU A 29 16.82 12.14 0.64
CA GLU A 29 17.34 13.35 -0.01
C GLU A 29 18.78 13.67 0.43
N LYS A 30 19.11 13.53 1.72
CA LYS A 30 20.47 13.73 2.25
C LYS A 30 21.49 12.76 1.69
N GLU A 31 21.09 11.52 1.41
CA GLU A 31 21.93 10.53 0.71
C GLU A 31 22.12 10.86 -0.78
N GLY A 32 21.51 11.93 -1.29
CA GLY A 32 21.71 12.42 -2.64
C GLY A 32 20.94 11.66 -3.72
N VAL A 33 19.85 10.96 -3.38
CA VAL A 33 19.07 10.17 -4.36
C VAL A 33 18.34 11.08 -5.36
N ALA A 34 17.66 12.12 -4.87
CA ALA A 34 16.99 13.15 -5.66
C ALA A 34 16.52 14.30 -4.75
N THR A 35 16.00 15.39 -5.33
CA THR A 35 15.39 16.52 -4.59
C THR A 35 13.96 16.19 -4.15
N ILE A 36 13.83 15.34 -3.13
CA ILE A 36 12.53 14.87 -2.60
C ILE A 36 11.67 16.02 -2.07
N SER A 37 12.30 17.07 -1.55
CA SER A 37 11.63 18.28 -1.06
C SER A 37 10.82 19.03 -2.12
N CYS A 38 11.07 18.83 -3.42
CA CYS A 38 10.31 19.42 -4.52
C CYS A 38 9.15 18.54 -5.03
N LEU A 39 9.07 17.27 -4.61
CA LEU A 39 8.01 16.36 -5.08
C LEU A 39 6.63 16.77 -4.53
N PRO A 40 5.53 16.60 -5.28
CA PRO A 40 4.18 16.71 -4.74
C PRO A 40 3.96 15.75 -3.57
N ILE A 41 3.13 16.14 -2.59
CA ILE A 41 2.86 15.32 -1.40
C ILE A 41 2.31 13.94 -1.78
N SER A 42 1.46 13.86 -2.81
CA SER A 42 0.93 12.60 -3.33
C SER A 42 2.04 11.64 -3.77
N ILE A 43 3.06 12.15 -4.47
CA ILE A 43 4.23 11.37 -4.90
C ILE A 43 5.08 10.94 -3.69
N ARG A 44 5.23 11.80 -2.68
CA ARG A 44 5.95 11.44 -1.44
C ARG A 44 5.28 10.28 -0.70
N ILE A 45 3.95 10.23 -0.67
CA ILE A 45 3.20 9.13 -0.05
C ILE A 45 3.49 7.81 -0.77
N VAL A 46 3.45 7.81 -2.10
CA VAL A 46 3.77 6.61 -2.91
C VAL A 46 5.24 6.24 -2.73
N LEU A 47 6.15 7.21 -2.72
CA LEU A 47 7.58 7.00 -2.54
C LEU A 47 7.92 6.39 -1.17
N GLU A 48 7.27 6.84 -0.10
CA GLU A 48 7.43 6.22 1.23
C GLU A 48 6.99 4.76 1.20
N SER A 49 5.85 4.47 0.59
CA SER A 49 5.35 3.09 0.46
C SER A 49 6.34 2.20 -0.30
N VAL A 50 6.84 2.67 -1.45
CA VAL A 50 7.83 1.93 -2.25
C VAL A 50 9.11 1.74 -1.45
N LEU A 51 9.64 2.80 -0.83
CA LEU A 51 10.85 2.73 -0.01
C LEU A 51 10.69 1.72 1.13
N ARG A 52 9.62 1.81 1.93
CA ARG A 52 9.36 0.94 3.09
C ARG A 52 9.15 -0.53 2.74
N ASN A 53 8.69 -0.83 1.52
CA ASN A 53 8.41 -2.18 1.05
C ASN A 53 9.51 -2.74 0.15
N PHE A 54 10.69 -2.13 0.11
CA PHE A 54 11.86 -2.66 -0.59
C PHE A 54 12.20 -4.08 -0.11
N ASP A 55 12.27 -5.02 -1.04
CA ASP A 55 12.49 -6.44 -0.77
C ASP A 55 13.38 -7.15 -1.80
N GLU A 56 14.03 -6.38 -2.70
CA GLU A 56 14.84 -6.86 -3.83
C GLU A 56 14.12 -7.77 -4.84
N LYS A 57 12.80 -7.96 -4.68
CA LYS A 57 12.00 -8.88 -5.50
C LYS A 57 10.89 -8.13 -6.22
N LYS A 58 9.88 -7.71 -5.45
CA LYS A 58 8.72 -6.95 -5.95
C LYS A 58 9.04 -5.46 -6.02
N VAL A 59 9.81 -4.97 -5.06
CA VAL A 59 10.25 -3.58 -5.02
C VAL A 59 11.76 -3.55 -5.01
N GLN A 60 12.33 -3.02 -6.09
CA GLN A 60 13.76 -2.91 -6.33
C GLN A 60 14.25 -1.48 -6.07
N GLU A 61 15.56 -1.33 -5.90
CA GLU A 61 16.17 0.00 -5.67
C GLU A 61 15.87 0.96 -6.83
N LYS A 62 15.82 0.44 -8.07
CA LYS A 62 15.48 1.22 -9.26
C LYS A 62 14.09 1.86 -9.14
N ASP A 63 13.13 1.19 -8.52
CA ASP A 63 11.75 1.67 -8.43
C ASP A 63 11.69 2.87 -7.47
N VAL A 64 12.46 2.81 -6.37
CA VAL A 64 12.66 3.95 -5.45
C VAL A 64 13.31 5.13 -6.17
N ARG A 65 14.37 4.88 -6.94
CA ARG A 65 15.10 5.93 -7.68
C ARG A 65 14.26 6.56 -8.79
N ASN A 66 13.53 5.76 -9.54
CA ASN A 66 12.66 6.22 -10.62
C ASN A 66 11.57 7.15 -10.07
N LEU A 67 10.92 6.73 -8.99
CA LEU A 67 9.88 7.55 -8.36
C LEU A 67 10.43 8.78 -7.63
N ALA A 68 11.62 8.68 -7.03
CA ALA A 68 12.31 9.82 -6.42
C ALA A 68 12.68 10.90 -7.45
N ASN A 69 12.97 10.50 -8.69
CA ASN A 69 13.28 11.39 -9.82
C ASN A 69 12.06 11.71 -10.69
N TRP A 70 10.83 11.52 -10.17
CA TRP A 70 9.62 11.81 -10.91
C TRP A 70 9.57 13.28 -11.36
N GLY A 71 9.43 13.51 -12.67
CA GLY A 71 9.10 14.81 -13.25
C GLY A 71 7.65 14.88 -13.72
N ALA A 72 7.02 16.06 -13.63
CA ALA A 72 5.60 16.25 -13.99
C ALA A 72 5.32 16.06 -15.50
N ASN A 73 6.27 16.45 -16.35
CA ASN A 73 6.16 16.43 -17.82
C ASN A 73 6.93 15.28 -18.47
N ASP A 74 7.49 14.36 -17.68
CA ASP A 74 8.24 13.23 -18.21
C ASP A 74 7.29 12.19 -18.81
N GLU A 75 7.79 11.45 -19.81
CA GLU A 75 7.06 10.32 -20.37
C GLU A 75 6.78 9.26 -19.30
N ARG A 76 5.55 8.74 -19.30
CA ARG A 76 5.08 7.74 -18.33
C ARG A 76 5.26 6.33 -18.86
N ILE A 77 6.50 5.86 -18.83
CA ILE A 77 6.87 4.53 -19.33
C ILE A 77 7.12 3.50 -18.23
N GLU A 78 7.46 3.96 -17.02
CA GLU A 78 7.77 3.10 -15.88
C GLU A 78 6.53 2.77 -15.06
N GLU A 79 6.39 1.51 -14.66
CA GLU A 79 5.37 1.07 -13.70
C GLU A 79 5.86 1.28 -12.25
N VAL A 80 4.91 1.51 -11.32
CA VAL A 80 5.22 1.75 -9.90
C VAL A 80 4.64 0.62 -9.04
N PRO A 81 5.47 -0.15 -8.31
CA PRO A 81 5.01 -1.21 -7.43
C PRO A 81 4.47 -0.65 -6.11
N PHE A 82 3.29 -0.04 -6.16
CA PHE A 82 2.69 0.65 -5.01
C PHE A 82 2.00 -0.33 -4.03
N VAL A 83 2.49 -0.38 -2.79
CA VAL A 83 1.94 -1.24 -1.74
C VAL A 83 1.06 -0.40 -0.79
N VAL A 84 -0.25 -0.65 -0.80
CA VAL A 84 -1.19 0.07 0.06
C VAL A 84 -1.15 -0.44 1.50
N ALA A 85 -1.50 0.43 2.45
CA ALA A 85 -1.54 0.07 3.87
C ALA A 85 -2.80 -0.70 4.26
N ARG A 86 -3.91 -0.51 3.54
CA ARG A 86 -5.21 -1.18 3.74
C ARG A 86 -6.07 -1.05 2.49
N VAL A 87 -7.12 -1.85 2.41
CA VAL A 87 -8.15 -1.79 1.36
C VAL A 87 -9.49 -1.47 2.01
N VAL A 88 -10.27 -0.58 1.38
CA VAL A 88 -11.66 -0.30 1.78
C VAL A 88 -12.56 -0.65 0.61
N LEU A 89 -13.63 -1.38 0.90
CA LEU A 89 -14.58 -1.88 -0.09
C LEU A 89 -16.00 -1.50 0.31
N GLN A 90 -16.84 -1.33 -0.70
CA GLN A 90 -18.28 -1.25 -0.56
C GLN A 90 -18.93 -2.58 -1.00
N ASP A 91 -20.17 -2.85 -0.58
CA ASP A 91 -20.86 -4.13 -0.71
C ASP A 91 -21.00 -4.67 -2.14
N PHE A 92 -21.32 -3.83 -3.14
CA PHE A 92 -21.43 -4.28 -4.53
C PHE A 92 -20.12 -4.83 -5.11
N THR A 93 -18.96 -4.31 -4.70
CA THR A 93 -17.65 -4.84 -5.12
C THR A 93 -17.08 -5.84 -4.12
N GLY A 94 -17.44 -5.70 -2.84
CA GLY A 94 -16.96 -6.53 -1.75
C GLY A 94 -17.51 -7.94 -1.80
N VAL A 95 -18.80 -8.10 -2.14
CA VAL A 95 -19.41 -9.43 -2.26
C VAL A 95 -18.75 -10.25 -3.39
N PRO A 96 -18.59 -9.75 -4.63
CA PRO A 96 -17.82 -10.45 -5.66
C PRO A 96 -16.39 -10.79 -5.23
N LEU A 97 -15.69 -9.88 -4.55
CA LEU A 97 -14.34 -10.16 -4.05
C LEU A 97 -14.31 -11.32 -3.04
N LEU A 98 -15.28 -11.38 -2.13
CA LEU A 98 -15.40 -12.49 -1.17
C LEU A 98 -15.71 -13.82 -1.88
N VAL A 99 -16.52 -13.78 -2.94
CA VAL A 99 -16.77 -14.96 -3.79
C VAL A 99 -15.49 -15.41 -4.49
N ASP A 100 -14.69 -14.48 -5.01
CA ASP A 100 -13.39 -14.81 -5.62
C ASP A 100 -12.44 -15.43 -4.59
N LEU A 101 -12.36 -14.88 -3.38
CA LEU A 101 -11.54 -15.43 -2.30
C LEU A 101 -11.97 -16.87 -1.94
N ALA A 102 -13.28 -17.10 -1.86
CA ALA A 102 -13.84 -18.44 -1.61
C ALA A 102 -13.51 -19.41 -2.76
N ALA A 103 -13.65 -18.96 -4.01
CA ALA A 103 -13.32 -19.76 -5.19
C ALA A 103 -11.81 -20.12 -5.24
N MET A 104 -10.94 -19.17 -4.91
CA MET A 104 -9.50 -19.40 -4.79
C MET A 104 -9.18 -20.43 -3.69
N ARG A 105 -9.83 -20.36 -2.53
CA ARG A 105 -9.69 -21.36 -1.46
C ARG A 105 -10.10 -22.75 -1.94
N SER A 106 -11.26 -22.87 -2.58
CA SER A 106 -11.70 -24.16 -3.16
C SER A 106 -10.74 -24.70 -4.21
N ALA A 107 -10.10 -23.83 -5.01
CA ALA A 107 -9.10 -24.25 -5.98
C ALA A 107 -7.81 -24.76 -5.30
N VAL A 108 -7.35 -24.08 -4.26
CA VAL A 108 -6.17 -24.48 -3.46
C VAL A 108 -6.41 -25.81 -2.74
N GLU A 109 -7.59 -26.00 -2.17
CA GLU A 109 -8.01 -27.26 -1.54
C GLU A 109 -7.99 -28.43 -2.53
N LYS A 110 -8.54 -28.25 -3.74
CA LYS A 110 -8.51 -29.28 -4.81
C LYS A 110 -7.09 -29.66 -5.24
N LEU A 111 -6.13 -28.76 -5.06
CA LEU A 111 -4.71 -29.00 -5.29
C LEU A 111 -4.01 -29.66 -4.09
N GLY A 112 -4.73 -30.00 -3.02
CA GLY A 112 -4.18 -30.60 -1.81
C GLY A 112 -3.30 -29.66 -1.00
N LYS A 113 -3.49 -28.35 -1.14
CA LYS A 113 -2.72 -27.30 -0.43
C LYS A 113 -3.55 -26.66 0.68
N GLU A 114 -2.84 -26.05 1.63
CA GLU A 114 -3.44 -25.32 2.74
C GLU A 114 -4.22 -24.09 2.25
N THR A 115 -5.51 -24.00 2.57
CA THR A 115 -6.39 -22.89 2.15
C THR A 115 -6.04 -21.56 2.83
N SER A 116 -5.34 -21.61 3.96
CA SER A 116 -4.79 -20.45 4.68
C SER A 116 -3.77 -19.64 3.87
N LEU A 117 -3.27 -20.18 2.76
CA LEU A 117 -2.48 -19.44 1.77
C LEU A 117 -3.29 -18.31 1.10
N ILE A 118 -4.63 -18.39 1.15
CA ILE A 118 -5.57 -17.44 0.56
C ILE A 118 -6.21 -16.60 1.66
N GLU A 119 -5.46 -15.60 2.11
CA GLU A 119 -5.85 -14.61 3.10
C GLU A 119 -5.41 -13.20 2.65
N PRO A 120 -6.16 -12.13 2.99
CA PRO A 120 -5.71 -10.76 2.75
C PRO A 120 -4.39 -10.45 3.48
N LEU A 121 -3.44 -9.85 2.76
CA LEU A 121 -2.12 -9.49 3.32
C LEU A 121 -2.11 -8.14 4.05
N VAL A 122 -3.13 -7.32 3.82
CA VAL A 122 -3.32 -6.01 4.46
C VAL A 122 -4.74 -5.96 5.04
N PRO A 123 -4.99 -5.10 6.05
CA PRO A 123 -6.32 -4.91 6.59
C PRO A 123 -7.33 -4.56 5.49
N VAL A 124 -8.52 -5.17 5.57
CA VAL A 124 -9.62 -4.93 4.65
C VAL A 124 -10.85 -4.53 5.46
N ASP A 125 -11.39 -3.35 5.15
CA ASP A 125 -12.63 -2.85 5.73
C ASP A 125 -13.74 -2.95 4.67
N LEU A 126 -14.81 -3.70 4.97
CA LEU A 126 -16.01 -3.78 4.12
C LEU A 126 -17.14 -2.96 4.73
N VAL A 127 -17.61 -1.97 3.97
CA VAL A 127 -18.74 -1.12 4.34
C VAL A 127 -19.97 -1.58 3.55
N ILE A 128 -21.09 -1.75 4.25
CA ILE A 128 -22.38 -2.04 3.64
C ILE A 128 -23.19 -0.75 3.65
N ASP A 129 -23.24 -0.09 2.51
CA ASP A 129 -23.88 1.22 2.35
C ASP A 129 -24.73 1.34 1.08
N HIS A 130 -24.57 0.44 0.09
CA HIS A 130 -25.34 0.50 -1.15
C HIS A 130 -26.58 -0.40 -1.16
N SER A 131 -26.85 -1.12 -0.09
CA SER A 131 -27.98 -2.06 0.02
C SER A 131 -29.27 -1.43 0.55
N VAL A 132 -29.21 -0.23 1.14
CA VAL A 132 -30.40 0.47 1.66
C VAL A 132 -30.92 1.45 0.62
N GLN A 133 -32.20 1.34 0.29
CA GLN A 133 -32.92 2.27 -0.58
C GLN A 133 -33.93 3.07 0.24
N VAL A 134 -34.21 4.30 -0.19
CA VAL A 134 -35.21 5.14 0.46
C VAL A 134 -36.58 4.79 -0.13
N ASP A 135 -37.24 3.80 0.47
CA ASP A 135 -38.58 3.38 0.05
C ASP A 135 -39.65 4.41 0.44
N PHE A 136 -39.45 5.11 1.56
CA PHE A 136 -40.32 6.16 2.06
C PHE A 136 -39.50 7.37 2.52
N ALA A 137 -39.93 8.57 2.15
CA ALA A 137 -39.37 9.83 2.64
C ALA A 137 -40.47 10.89 2.77
N GLY A 138 -40.43 11.67 3.85
CA GLY A 138 -41.29 12.85 4.01
C GLY A 138 -42.79 12.59 3.99
N SER A 139 -43.26 11.44 4.48
CA SER A 139 -44.69 11.22 4.72
C SER A 139 -45.17 12.08 5.90
N ASP A 140 -46.36 12.65 5.79
CA ASP A 140 -47.06 13.38 6.87
C ASP A 140 -47.19 12.55 8.17
#